data_AF-A0A7C3EP57-F1
#
_entry.id   AF-A0A7C3EP57-F1
#
_cell.length_a   1.000
_cell.length_b   1.000
_cell.length_c   1.000
_cell.angle_alpha   90.00
_cell.angle_beta   90.00
_cell.angle_gamma   90.00
#
_symmetry.space_group_name_H-M   'P 1'
#
loop_
_entity.id
_entity.type
_entity.pdbx_description
1 polymer ?
#
loop_
_entity_poly.entity_id
_entity_poly.type
_entity_poly.pdbx_seq_one_letter_code
_entity_poly.pdbx_strand_id
1 'polypeptide(L)'
;MAKQKEVIENMIDLMHKWQKIEDASIKNTTEIIKKTDNPIVHLVMEIIRQDSVMHRRVQQLIIDHFEKKPITMDPEELASFWDLVNEHDEVEKKTIALAEEAIKDSKSPIVNYLLDYLLTDERKHDKLLEEMDKIKKGMYPYAGY
;
A
#
# COMPACT_ATOMS: atom_id res chain seq x y z
N MET A 1 -20.41 -25.94 -0.94
CA MET A 1 -21.00 -24.81 -1.69
C MET A 1 -21.66 -23.77 -0.77
N ALA A 2 -22.68 -24.11 0.04
CA ALA A 2 -23.32 -23.15 0.95
C ALA A 2 -22.34 -22.45 1.93
N LYS A 3 -21.44 -23.21 2.56
CA LYS A 3 -20.43 -22.68 3.48
C LYS A 3 -19.41 -21.73 2.83
N GLN A 4 -19.09 -21.93 1.55
CA GLN A 4 -18.14 -21.07 0.84
C GLN A 4 -18.78 -19.73 0.47
N LYS A 5 -20.04 -19.77 0.04
CA LYS A 5 -20.83 -18.56 -0.24
C LYS A 5 -20.96 -17.70 1.02
N GLU A 6 -21.31 -18.30 2.15
CA GLU A 6 -21.42 -17.61 3.44
C GLU A 6 -20.10 -16.96 3.89
N VAL A 7 -18.96 -17.63 3.68
CA VAL A 7 -17.64 -17.06 3.99
C VAL A 7 -17.33 -15.84 3.12
N ILE A 8 -17.66 -15.89 1.82
CA ILE A 8 -17.46 -14.76 0.90
C ILE A 8 -18.37 -13.58 1.28
N GLU A 9 -19.65 -13.84 1.57
CA GLU A 9 -20.59 -12.80 2.01
C GLU A 9 -20.11 -12.12 3.30
N ASN A 10 -19.65 -12.89 4.28
CA ASN A 10 -19.07 -12.35 5.51
C ASN A 10 -17.81 -11.50 5.25
N MET A 11 -16.95 -11.90 4.30
CA MET A 11 -15.78 -11.14 3.92
C MET A 11 -16.16 -9.78 3.31
N ILE A 12 -17.11 -9.78 2.36
CA ILE A 12 -17.61 -8.55 1.72
C ILE A 12 -18.21 -7.61 2.77
N ASP A 13 -19.03 -8.12 3.67
CA ASP A 13 -19.62 -7.35 4.77
C ASP A 13 -18.57 -6.72 5.68
N LEU A 14 -17.49 -7.46 5.98
CA LEU A 14 -16.36 -6.94 6.75
C LEU A 14 -15.62 -5.83 5.98
N MET A 15 -15.36 -5.99 4.69
CA MET A 15 -14.71 -4.97 3.87
C MET A 15 -15.54 -3.68 3.83
N HIS A 16 -16.87 -3.76 3.68
CA HIS A 16 -17.73 -2.59 3.73
C HIS A 16 -17.74 -1.90 5.11
N LYS A 17 -17.72 -2.67 6.20
CA LYS A 17 -17.60 -2.10 7.55
C LYS A 17 -16.25 -1.38 7.71
N TRP A 18 -15.17 -1.95 7.20
CA TRP A 18 -13.84 -1.35 7.24
C TRP A 18 -13.77 -0.08 6.38
N GLN A 19 -14.34 -0.05 5.18
CA GLN A 19 -14.40 1.16 4.35
C GLN A 19 -15.07 2.33 5.08
N LYS A 20 -16.11 2.08 5.89
CA LYS A 20 -16.75 3.13 6.71
C LYS A 20 -15.81 3.69 7.77
N ILE A 21 -14.90 2.87 8.31
CA ILE A 21 -13.86 3.31 9.25
C ILE A 21 -12.81 4.15 8.51
N GLU A 22 -12.40 3.75 7.31
CA GLU A 22 -11.49 4.54 6.47
C GLU A 22 -12.10 5.90 6.09
N ASP A 23 -13.39 5.94 5.71
CA ASP A 23 -14.11 7.19 5.44
C ASP A 23 -14.16 8.11 6.67
N ALA A 24 -14.35 7.54 7.86
CA ALA A 24 -14.31 8.28 9.12
C ALA A 24 -12.90 8.81 9.44
N SER A 25 -11.85 8.02 9.16
CA SER A 25 -10.44 8.41 9.29
C SER A 25 -10.11 9.59 8.38
N ILE A 26 -10.51 9.53 7.10
CA ILE A 26 -10.32 10.61 6.12
C ILE A 26 -11.01 11.90 6.58
N LYS A 27 -12.24 11.79 7.10
CA LYS A 27 -12.97 12.93 7.64
C LYS A 27 -12.27 13.52 8.86
N ASN A 28 -11.87 12.68 9.82
CA ASN A 28 -11.26 13.13 11.07
C ASN A 28 -9.92 13.83 10.82
N THR A 29 -9.04 13.23 10.03
CA THR A 29 -7.76 13.84 9.63
C THR A 29 -7.96 15.18 8.93
N THR A 30 -8.94 15.27 8.03
CA THR A 30 -9.31 16.54 7.38
C THR A 30 -9.77 17.62 8.38
N GLU A 31 -10.52 17.25 9.42
CA GLU A 31 -10.95 18.19 10.45
C GLU A 31 -9.78 18.61 11.39
N ILE A 32 -8.80 17.75 11.62
CA ILE A 32 -7.60 18.09 12.39
C ILE A 32 -6.74 19.09 11.60
N ILE A 33 -6.51 18.83 10.30
CA ILE A 33 -5.76 19.70 9.39
C ILE A 33 -6.33 21.13 9.40
N LYS A 34 -7.66 21.29 9.40
CA LYS A 34 -8.31 22.61 9.45
C LYS A 34 -8.12 23.38 10.76
N LYS A 35 -7.70 22.72 11.84
CA LYS A 35 -7.65 23.29 13.20
C LYS A 35 -6.26 23.70 13.66
N THR A 36 -5.24 23.51 12.84
CA THR A 36 -3.86 23.78 13.19
C THR A 36 -3.14 24.38 12.01
N ASP A 37 -2.15 25.24 12.26
CA ASP A 37 -1.21 25.72 11.25
C ASP A 37 0.17 25.06 11.42
N ASN A 38 0.30 24.10 12.35
CA ASN A 38 1.57 23.43 12.61
C ASN A 38 1.93 22.53 11.42
N PRO A 39 3.09 22.75 10.75
CA PRO A 39 3.44 22.03 9.53
C PRO A 39 3.66 20.53 9.75
N ILE A 40 4.13 20.12 10.94
CA ILE A 40 4.35 18.71 11.26
C ILE A 40 3.01 18.00 11.43
N VAL A 41 2.08 18.63 12.16
CA VAL A 41 0.73 18.06 12.35
C VAL A 41 0.01 17.97 11.01
N HIS A 42 0.11 18.99 10.16
CA HIS A 42 -0.41 18.93 8.80
C HIS A 42 0.14 17.73 8.03
N LEU A 43 1.46 17.64 7.89
CA LEU A 43 2.11 16.57 7.13
C LEU A 43 1.68 15.18 7.62
N VAL A 44 1.74 14.93 8.93
CA VAL A 44 1.37 13.63 9.51
C VAL A 44 -0.11 13.30 9.26
N MET A 45 -1.01 14.27 9.40
CA MET A 45 -2.43 14.04 9.11
C MET A 45 -2.69 13.82 7.62
N GLU A 46 -1.92 14.46 6.73
CA GLU A 46 -2.04 14.24 5.30
C GLU A 46 -1.56 12.85 4.88
N ILE A 47 -0.45 12.37 5.44
CA ILE A 47 0.06 11.00 5.24
C ILE A 47 -1.03 9.99 5.63
N ILE A 48 -1.54 10.07 6.87
CA ILE A 48 -2.57 9.15 7.37
C ILE A 48 -3.84 9.21 6.51
N ARG A 49 -4.24 10.41 6.08
CA ARG A 49 -5.41 10.59 5.20
C ARG A 49 -5.21 9.89 3.86
N GLN A 50 -4.04 10.04 3.24
CA GLN A 50 -3.71 9.40 1.96
C GLN A 50 -3.68 7.88 2.09
N ASP A 51 -3.10 7.36 3.17
CA ASP A 51 -3.11 5.93 3.48
C ASP A 51 -4.53 5.39 3.61
N SER A 52 -5.41 6.06 4.35
CA SER A 52 -6.82 5.65 4.46
C SER A 52 -7.55 5.64 3.12
N VAL A 53 -7.26 6.60 2.23
CA VAL A 53 -7.79 6.59 0.85
C VAL A 53 -7.31 5.35 0.09
N MET A 54 -6.02 5.01 0.20
CA MET A 54 -5.46 3.83 -0.45
C MET A 54 -6.02 2.52 0.13
N HIS A 55 -6.14 2.41 1.45
CA HIS A 55 -6.72 1.25 2.13
C HIS A 55 -8.16 1.00 1.66
N ARG A 56 -8.97 2.06 1.58
CA ARG A 56 -10.34 1.98 1.06
C ARG A 56 -10.38 1.45 -0.38
N ARG A 57 -9.41 1.86 -1.22
CA ARG A 57 -9.26 1.38 -2.59
C ARG A 57 -8.88 -0.10 -2.65
N VAL A 58 -7.94 -0.53 -1.81
CA VAL A 58 -7.56 -1.96 -1.68
C VAL A 58 -8.76 -2.80 -1.24
N GLN A 59 -9.52 -2.35 -0.24
CA GLN A 59 -10.75 -3.01 0.20
C GLN A 59 -11.79 -3.10 -0.92
N GLN A 60 -11.92 -2.05 -1.73
CA GLN A 60 -12.83 -2.07 -2.89
C GLN A 60 -12.39 -3.09 -3.93
N LEU A 61 -11.08 -3.21 -4.19
CA LEU A 61 -10.56 -4.19 -5.13
C LEU A 61 -10.87 -5.63 -4.66
N ILE A 62 -10.79 -5.89 -3.36
CA ILE A 62 -11.19 -7.17 -2.76
C ILE A 62 -12.69 -7.44 -2.95
N ILE A 63 -13.55 -6.44 -2.71
CA ILE A 63 -15.01 -6.59 -2.94
C ILE A 63 -15.28 -6.88 -4.43
N ASP A 64 -14.67 -6.10 -5.32
CA ASP A 64 -14.87 -6.21 -6.76
C ASP A 64 -14.40 -7.56 -7.32
N HIS A 65 -13.38 -8.18 -6.71
CA HIS A 65 -12.94 -9.54 -7.02
C HIS A 65 -14.09 -10.54 -6.91
N PHE A 66 -14.92 -10.43 -5.86
CA PHE A 66 -16.00 -11.39 -5.59
C PHE A 66 -17.33 -10.99 -6.24
N GLU A 67 -17.64 -9.69 -6.29
CA GLU A 67 -18.95 -9.21 -6.76
C GLU A 67 -19.01 -8.92 -8.25
N LYS A 68 -17.89 -8.52 -8.87
CA LYS A 68 -17.86 -8.07 -10.26
C LYS A 68 -17.10 -9.04 -11.16
N LYS A 69 -15.80 -9.17 -10.95
CA LYS A 69 -14.93 -10.03 -11.75
C LYS A 69 -13.74 -10.44 -10.91
N PRO A 70 -13.44 -11.76 -10.84
CA PRO A 70 -12.21 -12.22 -10.22
C PRO A 70 -11.00 -11.50 -10.81
N ILE A 71 -10.15 -10.97 -9.94
CA ILE A 71 -8.84 -10.45 -10.30
C ILE A 71 -8.06 -11.60 -10.93
N THR A 72 -7.72 -11.40 -12.20
CA THR A 72 -6.86 -12.29 -12.96
C THR A 72 -5.64 -11.51 -13.36
N MET A 73 -4.49 -12.16 -13.38
CA MET A 73 -3.25 -11.60 -13.89
C MET A 73 -2.84 -12.43 -15.10
N ASP A 74 -2.69 -11.78 -16.25
CA ASP A 74 -2.18 -12.43 -17.45
C ASP A 74 -0.64 -12.50 -17.35
N PRO A 75 -0.02 -13.69 -17.47
CA PRO A 75 1.44 -13.81 -17.47
C PRO A 75 2.14 -12.95 -18.52
N GLU A 76 1.54 -12.74 -19.71
CA GLU A 76 2.14 -11.90 -20.76
C GLU A 76 2.09 -10.41 -20.38
N GLU A 77 0.95 -9.95 -19.87
CA GLU A 77 0.80 -8.61 -19.31
C GLU A 77 1.79 -8.38 -18.16
N LEU A 78 1.88 -9.33 -17.23
CA LEU A 78 2.82 -9.31 -16.11
C LEU A 78 4.28 -9.24 -16.57
N ALA A 79 4.66 -10.04 -17.58
CA ALA A 79 6.00 -10.00 -18.14
C ALA A 79 6.29 -8.64 -18.80
N SER A 80 5.30 -8.04 -19.49
CA SER A 80 5.48 -6.80 -20.25
C SER A 80 5.79 -5.57 -19.38
N PHE A 81 5.32 -5.55 -18.12
CA PHE A 81 5.64 -4.46 -17.19
C PHE A 81 6.73 -4.83 -16.18
N TRP A 82 7.18 -6.09 -16.15
CA TRP A 82 8.12 -6.58 -15.15
C TRP A 82 9.46 -5.86 -15.19
N ASP A 83 9.95 -5.54 -16.38
CA ASP A 83 11.21 -4.82 -16.55
C ASP A 83 11.12 -3.41 -15.94
N LEU A 84 9.98 -2.73 -16.08
CA LEU A 84 9.72 -1.43 -15.45
C LEU A 84 9.67 -1.53 -13.92
N VAL A 85 9.15 -2.63 -13.39
CA VAL A 85 9.13 -2.89 -11.94
C VAL A 85 10.54 -3.11 -11.40
N ASN A 86 11.37 -3.89 -12.10
CA ASN A 86 12.77 -4.08 -11.71
C ASN A 86 13.55 -2.75 -11.77
N GLU A 87 13.30 -1.93 -12.78
CA GLU A 87 13.91 -0.60 -12.86
C GLU A 87 13.51 0.28 -11.67
N HIS A 88 12.25 0.22 -11.25
CA HIS A 88 11.77 0.92 -10.06
C HIS A 88 12.39 0.40 -8.77
N ASP A 89 12.54 -0.92 -8.61
CA ASP A 89 13.21 -1.56 -7.47
C ASP A 89 14.65 -1.03 -7.28
N GLU A 90 15.39 -0.86 -8.38
CA GLU A 90 16.74 -0.27 -8.35
C GLU A 90 16.75 1.23 -8.01
N VAL A 91 15.66 1.96 -8.30
CA VAL A 91 15.49 3.34 -7.85
C VAL A 91 15.24 3.35 -6.34
N GLU A 92 14.39 2.46 -5.82
CA GLU A 92 14.06 2.39 -4.39
C GLU A 92 15.29 2.10 -3.52
N LYS A 93 16.16 1.17 -3.95
CA LYS A 93 17.43 0.88 -3.24
C LYS A 93 18.33 2.11 -3.13
N LYS A 94 18.36 2.96 -4.15
CA LYS A 94 19.12 4.23 -4.11
C LYS A 94 18.48 5.21 -3.12
N THR A 95 17.15 5.30 -3.10
CA THR A 95 16.42 6.15 -2.15
C THR A 95 16.66 5.72 -0.70
N ILE A 96 16.63 4.41 -0.43
CA ILE A 96 16.97 3.84 0.88
C ILE A 96 18.39 4.24 1.31
N ALA A 97 19.38 4.08 0.42
CA ALA A 97 20.77 4.44 0.73
C ALA A 97 20.91 5.94 1.06
N LEU A 98 20.23 6.81 0.32
CA LEU A 98 20.21 8.26 0.58
C LEU A 98 19.56 8.58 1.94
N ALA A 99 18.45 7.93 2.27
CA ALA A 99 17.79 8.11 3.57
C ALA A 99 18.70 7.65 4.73
N GLU A 100 19.36 6.50 4.60
CA GLU A 100 20.29 5.99 5.61
C GLU A 100 21.52 6.89 5.80
N GLU A 101 22.03 7.50 4.72
CA GLU A 101 23.11 8.50 4.80
C GLU A 101 22.63 9.77 5.51
N ALA A 102 21.47 10.31 5.13
CA ALA A 102 20.90 11.50 5.74
C ALA A 102 20.63 11.34 7.25
N ILE A 103 20.21 10.15 7.69
CA ILE A 103 19.97 9.84 9.11
C ILE A 103 21.28 9.88 9.91
N LYS A 104 22.38 9.36 9.34
CA LYS A 104 23.69 9.33 10.02
C LYS A 104 24.23 10.73 10.29
N ASP A 105 24.00 11.66 9.36
CA ASP A 105 24.53 13.02 9.44
C ASP A 105 23.62 13.98 10.22
N SER A 106 22.36 13.62 10.43
CA SER A 106 21.39 14.48 11.11
C SER A 106 21.42 14.33 12.64
N LYS A 107 21.60 15.48 13.32
CA LYS A 107 21.50 15.60 14.78
C LYS A 107 20.13 16.09 15.27
N SER A 108 19.22 16.37 14.35
CA SER A 108 17.92 16.97 14.67
C SER A 108 16.88 15.87 14.88
N PRO A 109 16.27 15.75 16.08
CA PRO A 109 15.27 14.72 16.35
C PRO A 109 14.07 14.77 15.40
N ILE A 110 13.63 15.97 15.02
CA ILE A 110 12.49 16.13 14.11
C ILE A 110 12.84 15.74 12.67
N VAL A 111 14.07 16.03 12.22
CA VAL A 111 14.53 15.60 10.89
C VAL A 111 14.68 14.09 10.86
N ASN A 112 15.23 13.49 11.92
CA ASN A 112 15.38 12.04 12.02
C ASN A 112 14.02 11.34 11.99
N TYR A 113 13.01 11.89 12.71
CA TYR A 113 11.65 11.38 12.64
C TYR A 113 11.08 11.36 11.21
N LEU A 114 11.30 12.42 10.43
CA LEU A 114 10.82 12.50 9.06
C LEU A 114 11.62 11.60 8.09
N LEU A 115 12.93 11.48 8.29
CA LEU A 115 13.77 10.58 7.50
C LEU A 115 13.44 9.10 7.79
N ASP A 116 13.16 8.76 9.05
CA ASP A 116 12.73 7.41 9.45
C ASP A 116 11.37 7.06 8.82
N TYR A 117 10.46 8.03 8.72
CA TYR A 117 9.20 7.87 7.99
C TYR A 117 9.46 7.55 6.50
N LEU A 118 10.29 8.34 5.80
CA LEU A 118 10.63 8.08 4.40
C LEU A 118 11.26 6.69 4.24
N LEU A 119 12.25 6.34 5.08
CA LEU A 119 12.90 5.03 5.02
C LEU A 119 11.94 3.86 5.28
N THR A 120 10.93 4.07 6.13
CA THR A 120 9.89 3.07 6.39
C THR A 120 9.02 2.83 5.15
N ASP A 121 8.66 3.89 4.44
CA ASP A 121 7.85 3.80 3.22
C ASP A 121 8.63 3.13 2.08
N GLU A 122 9.90 3.48 1.85
CA GLU A 122 10.67 2.82 0.77
C GLU A 122 10.91 1.33 1.06
N ARG A 123 11.13 0.96 2.34
CA ARG A 123 11.21 -0.46 2.73
C ARG A 123 9.87 -1.19 2.56
N LYS A 124 8.75 -0.49 2.72
CA LYS A 124 7.42 -1.03 2.42
C LYS A 124 7.26 -1.22 0.91
N HIS A 125 7.72 -0.29 0.08
CA HIS A 125 7.68 -0.41 -1.38
C HIS A 125 8.51 -1.60 -1.88
N ASP A 126 9.78 -1.69 -1.46
CA ASP A 126 10.69 -2.82 -1.76
C ASP A 126 10.01 -4.17 -1.45
N LYS A 127 9.44 -4.30 -0.26
CA LYS A 127 8.71 -5.51 0.15
C LYS A 127 7.49 -5.80 -0.73
N LEU A 128 6.71 -4.79 -1.12
CA LEU A 128 5.53 -4.98 -1.99
C LEU A 128 5.95 -5.52 -3.37
N LEU A 129 7.05 -5.01 -3.92
CA LEU A 129 7.60 -5.47 -5.20
C LEU A 129 8.16 -6.90 -5.09
N GLU A 130 8.84 -7.24 -4.00
CA GLU A 130 9.33 -8.60 -3.73
C GLU A 130 8.17 -9.62 -3.67
N GLU A 131 7.07 -9.28 -2.98
CA GLU A 131 5.89 -10.14 -2.91
C GLU A 131 5.21 -10.27 -4.29
N MET A 132 5.22 -9.22 -5.11
CA MET A 132 4.72 -9.29 -6.48
C MET A 132 5.56 -10.25 -7.35
N ASP A 133 6.88 -10.32 -7.14
CA ASP A 133 7.75 -11.29 -7.83
C ASP A 133 7.44 -12.74 -7.40
N LYS A 134 7.08 -12.95 -6.13
CA LYS A 134 6.62 -14.26 -5.65
C LYS A 134 5.30 -14.67 -6.30
N ILE A 135 4.38 -13.73 -6.50
CA ILE A 135 3.12 -14.00 -7.23
C ILE A 135 3.44 -14.43 -8.66
N LYS A 136 4.32 -13.70 -9.36
CA LYS A 136 4.81 -14.09 -10.70
C LYS A 136 5.35 -15.52 -10.70
N LYS A 137 6.32 -15.82 -9.82
CA LYS A 137 6.94 -17.15 -9.72
C LYS A 137 5.93 -18.25 -9.34
N GLY A 138 4.96 -17.94 -8.49
CA GLY A 138 3.90 -18.84 -8.03
C GLY A 138 2.79 -19.09 -9.06
N MET A 139 2.64 -18.21 -10.06
CA MET A 139 1.78 -18.44 -11.23
C MET A 139 2.41 -19.43 -12.23
N TYR A 140 3.74 -19.48 -12.32
CA TYR A 140 4.44 -20.40 -13.24
C TYR A 140 4.30 -21.92 -12.96
N PRO A 141 4.16 -22.46 -11.73
CA PRO A 141 3.97 -23.90 -11.52
C PRO A 141 2.60 -24.45 -11.97
N TYR A 142 1.65 -23.62 -12.40
CA TYR A 142 0.35 -24.05 -12.93
C TYR A 142 0.14 -23.75 -14.43
N ALA A 143 1.16 -23.24 -15.13
CA ALA A 143 1.14 -23.05 -16.58
C ALA A 143 1.46 -24.33 -17.38
N GLY A 144 1.53 -25.48 -16.71
CA GLY A 144 1.77 -26.77 -17.36
C GLY A 144 1.15 -27.92 -16.59
N TYR A 145 -0.17 -28.09 -16.71
CA TYR A 145 -0.89 -29.36 -16.88
C TYR A 145 -2.25 -29.09 -17.52
#